data_AF-A0A0G1K387-F1
#
_entry.id   AF-A0A0G1K387-F1
#
_cell.length_a   1.000
_cell.length_b   1.000
_cell.length_c   1.000
_cell.angle_alpha   90.00
_cell.angle_beta   90.00
_cell.angle_gamma   90.00
#
_symmetry.space_group_name_H-M   'P 1'
#
loop_
_entity.id
_entity.type
_entity.pdbx_description
1 polymer ?
#
loop_
_entity_poly.entity_id
_entity_poly.type
_entity_poly.pdbx_seq_one_letter_code
_entity_poly.pdbx_strand_id
1 'polypeptide(L)'
;MKRFTEIVVGFLAMTTLLALLSGGLINAFQIYIWSAVCTLGVGLIFWLVIWGITGSIFLSLINNIHSKYQKNSKNEPSIPPDQSALTTYVDQSRRSGYSDSQIKEMLKSKGWSDEDIGQAVSSPINASS
;
A
#
# COMPACT_ATOMS: atom_id res chain seq x y z
N MET A 1 10.82 15.73 -8.82
CA MET A 1 10.77 14.86 -7.62
C MET A 1 10.76 13.38 -7.99
N LYS A 2 9.86 12.88 -8.85
CA LYS A 2 9.75 11.46 -9.23
C LYS A 2 11.07 10.78 -9.67
N ARG A 3 11.86 11.44 -10.53
CA ARG A 3 13.17 10.93 -10.99
C ARG A 3 14.21 10.80 -9.89
N PHE A 4 14.16 11.68 -8.89
CA PHE A 4 15.07 11.61 -7.75
C PHE A 4 14.72 10.43 -6.85
N THR A 5 13.41 10.18 -6.65
CA THR A 5 12.92 9.00 -5.93
C THR A 5 13.29 7.69 -6.64
N GLU A 6 13.20 7.64 -7.98
CA GLU A 6 13.63 6.49 -8.78
C GLU A 6 15.12 6.16 -8.54
N ILE A 7 15.99 7.17 -8.62
CA ILE A 7 17.43 6.99 -8.42
C ILE A 7 17.75 6.56 -6.99
N VAL A 8 17.12 7.17 -5.98
CA VAL A 8 17.35 6.82 -4.56
C VAL A 8 16.89 5.39 -4.26
N VAL A 9 15.71 5.00 -4.75
CA VAL A 9 15.19 3.63 -4.57
C VAL A 9 16.07 2.61 -5.29
N GLY A 10 16.51 2.92 -6.52
CA GLY A 10 17.43 2.09 -7.28
C GLY A 10 18.78 1.90 -6.56
N PHE A 11 19.34 2.97 -6.01
CA PHE A 11 20.58 2.92 -5.22
C PHE A 11 20.42 2.02 -3.98
N LEU A 12 19.31 2.19 -3.25
CA LEU A 12 19.05 1.46 -2.01
C LEU A 12 18.88 -0.04 -2.30
N ALA A 13 18.03 -0.38 -3.27
CA ALA A 13 17.80 -1.77 -3.70
C ALA A 13 19.10 -2.45 -4.17
N MET A 14 19.90 -1.76 -4.97
CA MET A 14 21.14 -2.32 -5.51
C MET A 14 22.21 -2.48 -4.43
N THR A 15 22.31 -1.54 -3.50
CA THR A 15 23.23 -1.63 -2.36
C THR A 15 22.84 -2.78 -1.44
N THR A 16 21.55 -2.98 -1.17
CA THR A 16 21.07 -4.14 -0.40
C THR A 16 21.37 -5.46 -1.12
N LEU A 17 21.13 -5.54 -2.43
CA LEU A 17 21.42 -6.73 -3.22
C LEU A 17 22.92 -7.07 -3.21
N LEU A 18 23.78 -6.07 -3.42
CA LEU A 18 25.23 -6.25 -3.35
C LEU A 18 25.66 -6.68 -1.96
N ALA A 19 25.15 -6.05 -0.90
CA ALA A 19 25.51 -6.39 0.48
C ALA A 19 25.16 -7.83 0.83
N LEU A 20 24.04 -8.35 0.32
CA LEU A 20 23.65 -9.76 0.48
C LEU A 20 24.61 -10.70 -0.26
N LEU A 21 25.01 -10.35 -1.49
CA LEU A 21 25.93 -11.16 -2.30
C LEU A 21 27.37 -11.11 -1.78
N SER A 22 27.83 -9.96 -1.27
CA SER A 22 29.20 -9.75 -0.80
C SER A 22 29.41 -10.10 0.67
N GLY A 23 28.39 -10.61 1.37
CA GLY A 23 28.47 -10.97 2.78
C GLY A 23 28.65 -9.80 3.73
N GLY A 24 28.19 -8.60 3.35
CA GLY A 24 28.24 -7.41 4.20
C GLY A 24 28.30 -6.08 3.44
N LEU A 25 27.86 -5.00 4.12
CA LEU A 25 27.84 -3.64 3.60
C LEU A 25 29.24 -3.07 3.29
N ILE A 26 30.24 -3.41 4.12
CA ILE A 26 31.61 -2.88 3.98
C ILE A 26 32.23 -3.32 2.64
N ASN A 27 32.04 -4.58 2.27
CA ASN A 27 32.54 -5.14 1.01
C ASN A 27 31.85 -4.50 -0.21
N ALA A 28 30.54 -4.22 -0.11
CA ALA A 28 29.81 -3.54 -1.18
C ALA A 28 30.35 -2.13 -1.43
N PHE A 29 30.61 -1.34 -0.38
CA PHE A 29 31.21 -0.01 -0.52
C PHE A 29 32.62 -0.05 -1.10
N GLN A 30 33.44 -1.03 -0.72
CA GLN A 30 34.77 -1.22 -1.31
C GLN A 30 34.71 -1.46 -2.82
N ILE A 31 33.77 -2.28 -3.30
CA ILE A 31 33.58 -2.52 -4.74
C ILE A 31 33.20 -1.23 -5.48
N TYR A 32 32.31 -0.41 -4.89
CA TYR A 32 31.94 0.89 -5.46
C TYR A 32 33.14 1.84 -5.55
N ILE A 33 33.95 1.93 -4.50
CA ILE A 33 35.11 2.83 -4.46
C ILE A 33 36.18 2.37 -5.46
N TRP A 34 36.51 1.08 -5.50
CA TRP A 34 37.47 0.54 -6.46
C TRP A 34 36.98 0.73 -7.89
N SER A 35 35.71 0.47 -8.18
CA SER A 35 35.13 0.68 -9.52
C SER A 35 35.16 2.16 -9.93
N ALA A 36 34.83 3.08 -9.02
CA ALA A 36 34.82 4.52 -9.30
C ALA A 36 36.24 5.06 -9.56
N VAL A 37 37.23 4.61 -8.79
CA VAL A 37 38.65 4.99 -8.97
C VAL A 37 39.22 4.41 -10.26
N CYS A 38 38.94 3.13 -10.57
CA CYS A 38 39.46 2.46 -11.76
C CYS A 38 38.89 3.02 -13.07
N THR A 39 37.74 3.69 -13.05
CA THR A 39 37.09 4.24 -14.24
C THR A 39 37.29 5.75 -14.41
N LEU A 40 38.18 6.39 -13.64
CA LEU A 40 38.42 7.84 -13.68
C LEU A 40 37.10 8.65 -13.62
N GLY A 41 36.15 8.18 -12.80
CA GLY A 41 34.85 8.83 -12.63
C GLY A 41 33.80 8.54 -13.73
N VAL A 42 34.17 7.86 -14.83
CA VAL A 42 33.21 7.45 -15.88
C VAL A 42 32.21 6.42 -15.32
N GLY A 43 32.65 5.58 -14.38
CA GLY A 43 31.79 4.61 -13.70
C GLY A 43 30.64 5.25 -12.94
N LEU A 44 30.76 6.53 -12.55
CA LEU A 44 29.70 7.24 -11.82
C LEU A 44 28.50 7.56 -12.72
N ILE A 45 28.76 7.93 -13.99
CA ILE A 45 27.71 8.13 -14.99
C ILE A 45 27.04 6.80 -15.32
N PHE A 46 27.83 5.74 -15.49
CA PHE A 46 27.32 4.40 -15.76
C PHE A 46 26.42 3.89 -14.61
N TRP A 47 26.85 4.09 -13.35
CA TRP A 47 26.06 3.74 -12.17
C TRP A 47 24.76 4.53 -12.07
N LEU A 48 24.78 5.82 -12.37
CA LEU A 48 23.57 6.66 -12.41
C LEU A 48 22.54 6.14 -13.41
N VAL A 49 22.99 5.70 -14.59
CA VAL A 49 22.10 5.11 -15.62
C VAL A 49 21.49 3.81 -15.11
N ILE A 50 22.31 2.92 -14.53
CA ILE A 50 21.83 1.65 -13.97
C ILE A 50 20.82 1.89 -12.85
N TRP A 51 21.10 2.79 -11.89
CA TRP A 51 20.18 3.08 -10.79
C TRP A 51 18.86 3.66 -11.29
N GLY A 52 18.90 4.53 -12.31
CA GLY A 52 17.70 5.06 -12.94
C GLY A 52 16.84 3.96 -13.59
N ILE A 53 17.46 3.05 -14.33
CA ILE A 53 16.76 1.92 -14.98
C ILE A 53 16.17 0.98 -13.93
N THR A 54 16.97 0.54 -12.96
CA THR A 54 16.53 -0.37 -11.89
C THR A 54 15.40 0.25 -11.06
N GLY A 55 15.53 1.53 -10.70
CA GLY A 55 14.48 2.27 -9.98
C GLY A 55 13.19 2.38 -10.78
N SER A 56 13.27 2.70 -12.07
CA SER A 56 12.11 2.75 -12.96
C SER A 56 11.41 1.41 -13.08
N ILE A 57 12.15 0.31 -13.23
CA ILE A 57 11.58 -1.04 -13.30
C ILE A 57 10.88 -1.40 -12.00
N PHE A 58 11.52 -1.14 -10.85
CA PHE A 58 10.98 -1.47 -9.54
C PHE A 58 9.69 -0.69 -9.23
N LEU A 59 9.69 0.63 -9.49
CA LEU A 59 8.49 1.46 -9.36
C LEU A 59 7.41 1.05 -10.34
N SER A 60 7.77 0.72 -11.59
CA SER A 60 6.80 0.24 -12.57
C SER A 60 6.17 -1.08 -12.13
N LEU A 61 6.93 -1.98 -11.50
CA LEU A 61 6.44 -3.24 -10.97
C LEU A 61 5.45 -3.00 -9.81
N ILE A 62 5.82 -2.16 -8.85
CA ILE A 62 4.96 -1.79 -7.72
C ILE A 62 3.67 -1.13 -8.23
N ASN A 63 3.80 -0.19 -9.17
CA ASN A 63 2.64 0.54 -9.67
C ASN A 63 1.72 -0.37 -10.51
N ASN A 64 2.27 -1.41 -11.16
CA ASN A 64 1.47 -2.41 -11.87
C ASN A 64 0.69 -3.31 -10.89
N ILE A 65 1.29 -3.67 -9.76
CA ILE A 65 0.62 -4.43 -8.69
C ILE A 65 -0.44 -3.55 -8.03
N HIS A 66 -0.10 -2.31 -7.67
CA HIS A 66 -1.03 -1.36 -7.05
C HIS A 66 -2.20 -1.01 -7.98
N SER A 67 -1.95 -0.87 -9.28
CA SER A 67 -2.99 -0.69 -10.30
C SER A 67 -4.00 -1.84 -10.30
N LYS A 68 -3.54 -3.10 -10.16
CA LYS A 68 -4.45 -4.26 -10.06
C LYS A 68 -5.28 -4.24 -8.78
N TYR A 69 -4.68 -3.85 -7.65
CA TYR A 69 -5.41 -3.68 -6.39
C TYR A 69 -6.43 -2.54 -6.45
N GLN A 70 -6.06 -1.39 -7.00
CA GLN A 70 -6.94 -0.23 -7.11
C GLN A 70 -8.08 -0.45 -8.11
N LYS A 71 -7.87 -1.26 -9.15
CA LYS A 71 -8.91 -1.63 -10.12
C LYS A 71 -9.98 -2.56 -9.52
N ASN A 72 -9.62 -3.37 -8.53
CA ASN A 72 -10.60 -4.14 -7.74
C ASN A 72 -11.40 -3.26 -6.77
N SER A 73 -10.79 -2.21 -6.22
CA SER A 73 -11.46 -1.30 -5.28
C SER A 73 -12.42 -0.29 -5.97
N LYS A 74 -12.32 -0.11 -7.29
CA LYS A 74 -13.20 0.80 -8.07
C LYS A 74 -14.55 0.20 -8.47
N ASN A 75 -14.78 -1.09 -8.20
CA ASN A 75 -16.07 -1.76 -8.38
C ASN A 75 -16.84 -1.95 -7.06
N GLU A 76 -16.29 -1.51 -5.94
CA GLU A 76 -17.06 -1.38 -4.71
C GLU A 76 -17.84 -0.05 -4.79
N PRO A 77 -19.17 -0.07 -4.60
CA PRO A 77 -19.94 1.16 -4.56
C PRO A 77 -19.31 2.08 -3.52
N SER A 78 -19.08 3.33 -3.90
CA SER A 78 -18.56 4.40 -3.04
C SER A 78 -19.56 4.68 -1.92
N ILE A 79 -19.62 3.78 -0.95
CA ILE A 79 -20.28 3.95 0.31
C ILE A 79 -19.40 4.95 1.08
N PRO A 80 -19.90 6.14 1.47
CA PRO A 80 -19.12 7.07 2.28
C PRO A 80 -18.53 6.35 3.49
N PRO A 81 -17.30 6.67 3.93
CA PRO A 81 -16.55 5.90 4.93
C PRO A 81 -17.35 5.64 6.22
N ASP A 82 -18.32 6.50 6.52
CA ASP A 82 -19.26 6.35 7.63
C ASP A 82 -20.27 5.20 7.42
N GLN A 83 -20.82 5.05 6.22
CA GLN A 83 -21.82 4.03 5.93
C GLN A 83 -21.21 2.62 5.87
N SER A 84 -19.96 2.46 5.40
CA SER A 84 -19.29 1.15 5.42
C SER A 84 -19.04 0.70 6.86
N ALA A 85 -18.61 1.62 7.73
CA ALA A 85 -18.41 1.33 9.15
C ALA A 85 -19.73 0.95 9.85
N LEU A 86 -20.83 1.62 9.53
CA LEU A 86 -22.18 1.27 9.99
C LEU A 86 -22.57 -0.14 9.57
N THR A 87 -22.42 -0.49 8.29
CA THR A 87 -22.79 -1.83 7.78
C THR A 87 -21.96 -2.94 8.42
N THR A 88 -20.64 -2.75 8.57
CA THR A 88 -19.77 -3.72 9.27
C THR A 88 -20.17 -3.87 10.74
N TYR A 89 -20.50 -2.76 11.41
CA TYR A 89 -20.92 -2.79 12.82
C TYR A 89 -22.26 -3.52 13.02
N VAL A 90 -23.23 -3.29 12.13
CA VAL A 90 -24.53 -3.99 12.13
C VAL A 90 -24.33 -5.48 11.88
N ASP A 91 -23.50 -5.86 10.90
CA ASP A 91 -23.22 -7.27 10.60
C ASP A 91 -22.52 -7.98 11.77
N GLN A 92 -21.49 -7.35 12.34
CA GLN A 92 -20.80 -7.88 13.52
C GLN A 92 -21.76 -8.06 14.71
N SER A 93 -22.63 -7.08 14.95
CA SER A 93 -23.58 -7.13 16.06
C SER A 93 -24.66 -8.21 15.86
N ARG A 94 -25.15 -8.41 14.63
CA ARG A 94 -26.07 -9.50 14.30
C ARG A 94 -25.42 -10.87 14.50
N ARG A 95 -24.15 -11.04 14.12
CA ARG A 95 -23.38 -12.28 14.36
C ARG A 95 -23.17 -12.55 15.86
N SER A 96 -23.11 -11.51 16.68
CA SER A 96 -23.07 -11.62 18.15
C SER A 96 -24.43 -11.87 18.79
N GLY A 97 -25.52 -11.97 18.01
CA GLY A 97 -26.85 -12.30 18.49
C GLY A 97 -27.66 -11.12 19.02
N TYR A 98 -27.22 -9.87 18.78
CA TYR A 98 -28.01 -8.69 19.13
C TYR A 98 -29.21 -8.55 18.21
N SER A 99 -30.35 -8.15 18.78
CA SER A 99 -31.56 -7.84 18.02
C SER A 99 -31.45 -6.46 17.35
N ASP A 100 -32.16 -6.28 16.23
CA ASP A 100 -32.12 -5.03 15.47
C ASP A 100 -32.49 -3.81 16.32
N SER A 101 -33.38 -3.93 17.32
CA SER A 101 -33.70 -2.84 18.25
C SER A 101 -32.52 -2.46 19.14
N GLN A 102 -31.76 -3.43 19.65
CA GLN A 102 -30.56 -3.20 20.46
C GLN A 102 -29.46 -2.54 19.64
N ILE A 103 -29.28 -2.97 18.38
CA ILE A 103 -28.30 -2.40 17.47
C ILE A 103 -28.62 -0.92 17.18
N LYS A 104 -29.91 -0.59 16.97
CA LYS A 104 -30.35 0.81 16.79
C LYS A 104 -30.03 1.68 18.01
N GLU A 105 -30.29 1.18 19.22
CA GLU A 105 -30.02 1.90 20.47
C GLU A 105 -28.51 2.13 20.67
N MET A 106 -27.68 1.12 20.37
CA MET A 106 -26.23 1.23 20.42
C MET A 106 -25.67 2.22 19.39
N LEU A 107 -26.21 2.24 18.17
CA LEU A 107 -25.81 3.23 17.16
C LEU A 107 -26.24 4.64 17.55
N LYS A 108 -27.45 4.80 18.08
CA LYS A 108 -27.96 6.09 18.54
C LYS A 108 -27.14 6.66 19.70
N SER A 109 -26.76 5.82 20.67
CA SER A 109 -25.86 6.22 21.77
C SER A 109 -24.44 6.61 21.32
N LYS A 110 -24.02 6.18 20.12
CA LYS A 110 -22.75 6.56 19.50
C LYS A 110 -22.84 7.83 18.64
N GLY A 111 -24.01 8.47 18.57
CA GLY A 111 -24.22 9.73 17.85
C GLY A 111 -24.60 9.57 16.38
N TRP A 112 -24.98 8.37 15.94
CA TRP A 112 -25.48 8.14 14.59
C TRP A 112 -26.91 8.65 14.42
N SER A 113 -27.22 9.18 13.23
CA SER A 113 -28.55 9.70 12.89
C SER A 113 -29.57 8.57 12.72
N ASP A 114 -30.85 8.82 13.05
CA ASP A 114 -31.91 7.83 12.88
C ASP A 114 -32.11 7.45 11.39
N GLU A 115 -31.80 8.36 10.46
CA GLU A 115 -31.83 8.12 9.01
C GLU A 115 -30.76 7.12 8.55
N ASP A 116 -29.52 7.27 9.02
CA ASP A 116 -28.39 6.38 8.66
C ASP A 116 -28.57 4.97 9.25
N ILE A 117 -29.07 4.92 10.48
CA ILE A 117 -29.40 3.67 11.19
C ILE A 117 -30.50 2.90 10.45
N GLY A 118 -31.51 3.62 9.96
CA GLY A 118 -32.62 3.04 9.20
C GLY A 118 -32.13 2.34 7.93
N GLN A 119 -31.21 2.96 7.19
CA GLN A 119 -30.63 2.36 5.98
C GLN A 119 -29.74 1.16 6.29
N ALA A 120 -28.88 1.25 7.32
CA ALA A 120 -27.94 0.17 7.66
C ALA A 120 -28.64 -1.09 8.19
N VAL A 121 -29.67 -0.94 9.02
CA VAL A 121 -30.41 -2.07 9.61
C VAL A 121 -31.40 -2.68 8.61
N SER A 122 -31.99 -1.88 7.71
CA SER A 122 -32.91 -2.39 6.69
C SER A 122 -32.22 -3.07 5.50
N SER A 123 -30.92 -2.83 5.30
CA SER A 123 -30.17 -3.48 4.24
C SER A 123 -30.07 -4.99 4.54
N PRO A 124 -30.58 -5.86 3.64
CA PRO A 124 -30.44 -7.30 3.78
C PRO A 124 -28.95 -7.65 3.81
N ILE A 125 -28.60 -8.67 4.61
CA ILE A 125 -27.24 -9.21 4.71
C ILE A 125 -26.77 -9.51 3.30
N ASN A 126 -25.90 -8.67 2.74
CA ASN A 126 -25.24 -8.96 1.49
C ASN A 126 -24.24 -10.05 1.83
N ALA A 127 -24.63 -11.29 1.57
CA ALA A 127 -23.76 -12.45 1.59
C ALA A 127 -22.72 -12.30 0.47
N SER A 128 -21.73 -11.43 0.64
CA SER A 128 -20.51 -11.46 -0.16
C SER A 128 -19.72 -12.67 0.31
N SER A 129 -19.91 -13.76 -0.45
CA SER A 129 -19.17 -15.02 -0.36
C SER A 129 -17.71 -14.82 -0.80
#